data_AF-A0A8D2M6R8-F1
#
_entry.id   AF-A0A8D2M6R8-F1
#
_cell.length_a   1.000
_cell.length_b   1.000
_cell.length_c   1.000
_cell.angle_alpha   90.00
_cell.angle_beta   90.00
_cell.angle_gamma   90.00
#
_symmetry.space_group_name_H-M   'P 1'
#
loop_
_entity.id
_entity.type
_entity.pdbx_description
1 polymer ?
#
loop_
_entity_poly.entity_id
_entity_poly.type
_entity_poly.pdbx_seq_one_letter_code
_entity_poly.pdbx_strand_id
1 'polypeptide(L)'
;MRRDRINSSIEQLKLLLEKEFQRHQPNSKLEKADILEVAVSYLKQQSQLQDQKGFMHKSPEQDFNSGYLRCLKEAMHFLSYYEPKKETQVQLIKHFYKAQLAADASHPAALRGSPLSPCVPPRKQPAQKSLPAAPTIWRPW
;
A
#
# COMPACT_ATOMS: atom_id res chain seq x y z
N MET A 1 1.27 -4.06 32.44
CA MET A 1 1.43 -4.60 31.06
C MET A 1 1.29 -3.55 29.95
N ARG A 2 0.11 -2.96 29.69
CA ARG A 2 -0.04 -1.95 28.60
C ARG A 2 0.75 -0.67 28.86
N ARG A 3 0.63 -0.12 30.07
CA ARG A 3 1.32 1.11 30.48
C ARG A 3 2.84 0.98 30.38
N ASP A 4 3.39 -0.14 30.81
CA ASP A 4 4.83 -0.39 30.79
C ASP A 4 5.36 -0.51 29.37
N ARG A 5 4.62 -1.19 28.49
CA ARG A 5 4.92 -1.23 27.05
C ARG A 5 4.94 0.17 26.42
N ILE A 6 3.95 1.01 26.75
CA ILE A 6 3.90 2.38 26.25
C ILE A 6 5.12 3.18 26.74
N ASN A 7 5.42 3.11 28.04
CA ASN A 7 6.57 3.82 28.61
C ASN A 7 7.88 3.37 27.97
N SER A 8 8.08 2.05 27.82
CA SER A 8 9.25 1.48 27.15
C SER A 8 9.37 1.99 25.71
N SER A 9 8.26 2.04 24.95
CA SER A 9 8.29 2.56 23.58
C SER A 9 8.60 4.07 23.52
N ILE A 10 8.17 4.86 24.51
CA ILE A 10 8.47 6.29 24.59
C ILE A 10 9.97 6.49 24.92
N GLU A 11 10.54 5.67 25.80
CA GLU A 11 11.98 5.69 26.10
C GLU A 11 12.81 5.27 24.89
N GLN A 12 12.38 4.24 24.15
CA GLN A 12 13.01 3.85 22.89
C GLN A 12 12.96 4.98 21.85
N LEU A 13 11.82 5.67 21.75
CA LEU A 13 11.64 6.80 20.84
C LEU A 13 12.59 7.96 21.18
N LYS A 14 12.82 8.20 22.47
CA LYS A 14 13.81 9.18 22.95
C LYS A 14 15.21 8.88 22.42
N LEU A 15 15.63 7.62 22.46
CA LEU A 15 16.94 7.18 21.98
C LEU A 15 17.07 7.27 20.45
N LEU A 16 16.04 6.86 19.71
CA LEU A 16 16.04 6.89 18.25
C LEU A 16 16.13 8.31 17.68
N LEU A 17 15.54 9.28 18.37
CA LEU A 17 15.44 10.67 17.93
C LEU A 17 16.41 11.60 18.68
N GLU A 18 17.43 11.08 19.37
CA GLU A 18 18.37 11.86 20.19
C GLU A 18 18.98 13.07 19.45
N LYS A 19 19.36 12.88 18.18
CA LYS A 19 19.89 13.96 17.32
C LYS A 19 18.86 15.06 17.03
N GLU A 20 17.60 14.67 16.83
CA GLU A 20 16.52 15.62 16.61
C GLU A 20 16.20 16.41 17.87
N PHE A 21 16.30 15.78 19.04
CA PHE A 21 16.17 16.48 20.32
C PHE A 21 17.29 17.48 20.55
N GLN A 22 18.54 17.11 20.25
CA GLN A 22 19.66 18.06 20.34
C GLN A 22 19.48 19.28 19.42
N ARG A 23 18.86 19.09 18.25
CA ARG A 23 18.59 20.17 17.31
C ARG A 23 17.48 21.12 17.79
N HIS A 24 16.41 20.58 18.39
CA HIS A 24 15.25 21.38 18.79
C HIS A 24 15.36 21.93 20.22
N GLN A 25 15.94 21.15 21.16
CA GLN A 25 16.06 21.50 22.58
C GLN A 25 17.33 20.87 23.22
N PRO A 26 18.52 21.46 23.01
CA PRO A 26 19.80 20.86 23.43
C PRO A 26 20.01 20.71 24.95
N ASN A 27 19.26 21.44 25.80
CA ASN A 27 19.53 21.52 27.25
C ASN A 27 18.28 21.41 28.13
N SER A 28 17.14 20.97 27.58
CA SER A 28 15.89 20.85 28.34
C SER A 28 15.61 19.43 28.79
N LYS A 29 14.99 19.29 29.97
CA LYS A 29 14.45 18.00 30.42
C LYS A 29 13.26 17.63 29.53
N LEU A 30 13.43 16.63 28.67
CA LEU A 30 12.38 16.16 27.78
C LEU A 30 11.26 15.48 28.58
N GLU A 31 10.07 16.07 28.56
CA GLU A 31 8.85 15.46 29.05
C GLU A 31 8.27 14.50 28.00
N LYS A 32 7.30 13.68 28.40
CA LYS A 32 6.66 12.73 27.46
C LYS A 32 5.96 13.45 26.31
N ALA A 33 5.41 14.63 26.56
CA ALA A 33 4.78 15.46 25.53
C ALA A 33 5.81 15.92 24.50
N ASP A 34 6.96 16.45 24.95
CA ASP A 34 8.05 16.89 24.05
C ASP A 34 8.57 15.75 23.17
N ILE A 35 8.75 14.56 23.76
CA ILE A 35 9.21 13.37 23.03
C ILE A 35 8.25 13.04 21.89
N LEU A 36 6.94 13.08 22.16
CA LEU A 36 5.93 12.79 21.16
C LEU A 36 5.81 13.90 20.11
N GLU A 37 5.93 15.16 20.51
CA GLU A 37 5.87 16.30 19.60
C GLU A 37 6.99 16.27 18.57
N VAL A 38 8.24 16.09 19.02
CA VAL A 38 9.41 15.97 18.13
C VAL A 38 9.26 14.76 17.22
N ALA A 39 8.77 13.62 17.73
CA ALA A 39 8.53 12.44 16.91
C ALA A 39 7.49 12.68 15.81
N VAL A 40 6.38 13.35 16.13
CA VAL A 40 5.36 13.70 15.13
C VAL A 40 5.93 14.66 14.09
N SER A 41 6.68 15.68 14.53
CA SER A 41 7.34 16.63 13.64
C SER A 41 8.33 15.93 12.68
N TYR A 42 9.17 15.04 13.23
CA TYR A 42 10.13 14.23 12.47
C TYR A 42 9.43 13.35 11.44
N LEU A 43 8.38 12.62 11.83
CA LEU A 43 7.64 11.74 10.92
C LEU A 43 6.91 12.52 9.82
N LYS A 44 6.36 13.69 10.13
CA LYS A 44 5.75 14.58 9.12
C LYS A 44 6.79 15.06 8.10
N GLN A 45 7.95 15.51 8.58
CA GLN A 45 9.05 15.92 7.71
C GLN A 45 9.53 14.75 6.84
N GLN A 46 9.70 13.56 7.43
CA GLN A 46 10.12 12.37 6.70
C GLN A 46 9.09 11.96 5.65
N SER A 47 7.80 12.01 5.96
CA SER A 47 6.70 11.74 5.02
C SER A 47 6.71 12.73 3.86
N GLN A 48 6.87 14.02 4.13
CA GLN A 48 6.96 15.05 3.08
C GLN A 48 8.19 14.86 2.19
N LEU A 49 9.34 14.51 2.78
CA LEU A 49 10.55 14.18 2.02
C LEU A 49 10.36 12.91 1.19
N GLN A 50 9.60 11.93 1.69
CA GLN A 50 9.32 10.68 0.99
C GLN A 50 8.37 10.88 -0.20
N ASP A 51 7.37 11.76 -0.04
CA ASP A 51 6.48 12.22 -1.11
C ASP A 51 7.28 12.95 -2.21
N GLN A 52 8.20 13.84 -1.80
CA GLN A 52 9.09 14.54 -2.73
C GLN A 52 10.13 13.61 -3.39
N LYS A 53 10.54 12.52 -2.71
CA LYS A 53 11.55 11.56 -3.20
C LYS A 53 10.94 10.35 -3.89
N GLY A 54 9.65 10.37 -4.20
CA GLY A 54 9.00 9.38 -5.06
C GLY A 54 8.86 7.99 -4.44
N PHE A 55 8.93 7.84 -3.11
CA PHE A 55 8.44 6.63 -2.47
C PHE A 55 6.92 6.76 -2.31
N MET A 56 6.27 6.75 -3.48
CA MET A 56 4.84 6.72 -3.63
C MET A 56 4.29 5.63 -2.70
N HIS A 57 3.27 5.95 -1.92
CA HIS A 57 2.20 4.98 -1.72
C HIS A 57 1.76 4.60 -3.12
N LYS A 58 2.34 3.52 -3.68
CA LYS A 58 2.05 3.10 -5.04
C LYS A 58 0.57 2.87 -5.08
N SER A 59 -0.14 3.68 -5.85
CA SER A 59 -1.55 3.39 -6.08
C SER A 59 -1.61 1.95 -6.63
N PRO A 60 -2.66 1.17 -6.30
CA PRO A 60 -2.81 -0.18 -6.84
C PRO A 60 -2.66 -0.22 -8.38
N GLU A 61 -2.99 0.89 -9.04
CA GLU A 61 -2.83 1.12 -10.47
C GLU A 61 -1.37 1.23 -10.93
N GLN A 62 -0.49 1.89 -10.15
CA GLN A 62 0.95 1.92 -10.42
C GLN A 62 1.59 0.55 -10.26
N ASP A 63 1.17 -0.23 -9.27
CA ASP A 63 1.62 -1.61 -9.08
C ASP A 63 1.15 -2.51 -10.23
N PHE A 64 -0.09 -2.36 -10.70
CA PHE A 64 -0.61 -3.06 -11.86
C PHE A 64 0.18 -2.72 -13.14
N ASN A 65 0.38 -1.43 -13.43
CA ASN A 65 1.10 -0.99 -14.64
C ASN A 65 2.54 -1.52 -14.67
N SER A 66 3.24 -1.43 -13.53
CA SER A 66 4.59 -1.99 -13.35
C SER A 66 4.61 -3.52 -13.55
N GLY A 67 3.65 -4.24 -12.97
CA GLY A 67 3.52 -5.69 -13.13
C GLY A 67 3.22 -6.10 -14.58
N TYR A 68 2.33 -5.37 -15.23
CA TYR A 68 1.97 -5.55 -16.63
C TYR A 68 3.17 -5.32 -17.56
N LEU A 69 3.92 -4.24 -17.38
CA LEU A 69 5.10 -3.94 -18.20
C LEU A 69 6.18 -5.01 -18.04
N ARG A 70 6.38 -5.53 -16.82
CA ARG A 70 7.29 -6.65 -16.57
C ARG A 70 6.86 -7.91 -17.32
N CYS A 71 5.57 -8.24 -17.25
CA CYS A 71 5.01 -9.38 -17.99
C CYS A 71 5.19 -9.21 -19.51
N LEU A 72 4.90 -8.02 -20.04
CA LEU A 72 5.09 -7.69 -21.45
C LEU A 72 6.55 -7.88 -21.88
N LYS A 73 7.50 -7.36 -21.08
CA LYS A 73 8.94 -7.51 -21.36
C LYS A 73 9.35 -8.98 -21.45
N GLU A 74 8.90 -9.79 -20.49
CA GLU A 74 9.22 -11.22 -20.45
C GLU A 74 8.58 -11.98 -21.63
N ALA A 75 7.33 -11.65 -21.97
CA ALA A 75 6.64 -12.22 -23.11
C ALA A 75 7.37 -11.90 -24.42
N MET A 76 7.80 -10.65 -24.61
CA MET A 76 8.56 -10.25 -25.79
C MET A 76 9.93 -10.95 -25.85
N HIS A 77 10.60 -11.10 -24.70
CA HIS A 77 11.85 -11.84 -24.59
C HIS A 77 11.65 -13.31 -24.98
N PHE A 78 10.61 -13.96 -24.45
CA PHE A 78 10.25 -15.34 -24.82
C PHE A 78 9.96 -15.50 -26.32
N LEU A 79 9.18 -14.59 -26.90
CA LEU A 79 8.88 -14.58 -28.34
C LEU A 79 10.12 -14.35 -29.23
N SER A 80 11.17 -13.73 -28.69
CA SER A 80 12.43 -13.52 -29.41
C SER A 80 13.38 -14.71 -29.31
N TYR A 81 13.30 -15.45 -28.20
CA TYR A 81 14.20 -16.56 -27.90
C TYR A 81 13.67 -17.90 -28.42
N TYR A 82 12.36 -18.12 -28.32
CA TYR A 82 11.66 -19.22 -28.99
C TYR A 82 11.07 -18.71 -30.30
N GLU A 83 11.01 -19.55 -31.33
CA GLU A 83 10.27 -19.26 -32.57
C GLU A 83 8.87 -19.90 -32.47
N PRO A 84 7.91 -19.29 -31.75
CA PRO A 84 6.56 -19.84 -31.66
C PRO A 84 5.86 -19.72 -33.01
N LYS A 85 4.74 -20.45 -33.15
CA LYS A 85 3.86 -20.30 -34.30
C LYS A 85 3.50 -18.82 -34.48
N LYS A 86 3.67 -18.30 -35.70
CA LYS A 86 3.42 -16.89 -36.06
C LYS A 86 2.05 -16.39 -35.60
N GLU A 87 1.05 -17.26 -35.60
CA GLU A 87 -0.30 -16.94 -35.12
C GLU A 87 -0.35 -16.58 -33.62
N THR A 88 0.34 -17.33 -32.77
CA THR A 88 0.40 -17.06 -31.32
C THR A 88 1.11 -15.74 -31.03
N GLN A 89 2.17 -15.44 -31.78
CA GLN A 89 2.89 -14.17 -31.68
C GLN A 89 1.98 -12.98 -32.03
N VAL A 90 1.23 -13.06 -33.13
CA VAL A 90 0.30 -12.01 -33.56
C VAL A 90 -0.84 -11.81 -32.55
N GLN A 91 -1.41 -12.90 -32.03
CA GLN A 91 -2.47 -12.83 -31.02
C GLN A 91 -1.99 -12.17 -29.73
N LEU A 92 -0.77 -12.50 -29.28
CA LEU A 92 -0.20 -11.97 -28.06
C LEU A 92 0.14 -10.47 -28.18
N ILE A 93 0.75 -10.06 -29.31
CA ILE A 93 1.01 -8.63 -29.59
C ILE A 93 -0.30 -7.84 -29.64
N LYS A 94 -1.35 -8.37 -30.28
CA LYS A 94 -2.67 -7.74 -30.34
C LYS A 94 -3.29 -7.55 -28.96
N HIS A 95 -3.14 -8.54 -28.07
CA HIS A 95 -3.63 -8.46 -26.70
C HIS A 95 -2.94 -7.34 -25.93
N PHE A 96 -1.61 -7.25 -26.03
CA PHE A 96 -0.85 -6.20 -25.36
C PHE A 96 -1.20 -4.79 -25.86
N TYR A 97 -1.30 -4.61 -27.18
CA TYR A 97 -1.69 -3.32 -27.76
C TYR A 97 -3.09 -2.87 -27.29
N LYS A 98 -4.06 -3.80 -27.22
CA LYS A 98 -5.42 -3.51 -26.74
C LYS A 98 -5.44 -3.12 -25.25
N ALA A 99 -4.67 -3.80 -24.42
CA ALA A 99 -4.59 -3.50 -22.99
C ALA A 99 -3.93 -2.14 -22.72
N GLN A 100 -2.95 -1.73 -23.54
CA GLN A 100 -2.34 -0.40 -23.45
C GLN A 100 -3.32 0.72 -23.81
N LEU A 101 -4.11 0.53 -24.87
CA LEU A 101 -5.16 1.51 -25.26
C LEU A 101 -6.27 1.64 -24.20
N ALA A 102 -6.58 0.57 -23.46
CA ALA A 102 -7.56 0.61 -22.38
C ALA A 102 -7.06 1.37 -21.14
N ALA A 103 -5.74 1.38 -20.91
CA ALA A 103 -5.12 2.12 -19.81
C ALA A 103 -5.08 3.64 -20.08
N ASP A 104 -4.86 4.06 -21.34
CA ASP A 104 -4.82 5.47 -21.74
C ASP A 104 -6.22 6.12 -21.81
N ALA A 105 -7.27 5.33 -21.99
CA ALA A 105 -8.65 5.80 -22.06
C ALA A 105 -9.27 6.10 -20.67
N SER A 106 -8.59 5.79 -19.57
CA SER A 106 -9.12 5.95 -18.21
C SER A 106 -8.66 7.26 -17.55
N HIS A 107 -9.09 8.39 -18.11
CA HIS A 107 -9.60 9.56 -17.38
C HIS A 107 -10.47 10.36 -18.38
N PRO A 108 -11.78 10.57 -18.14
CA PRO A 108 -12.33 11.01 -16.86
C PRO A 108 -13.54 10.20 -16.35
N ALA A 109 -13.86 10.48 -15.07
CA ALA A 109 -15.12 10.23 -14.38
C ALA A 109 -15.50 8.77 -14.05
N ALA A 110 -15.79 8.60 -12.76
CA ALA A 110 -16.45 7.47 -12.14
C ALA A 110 -17.50 6.79 -13.04
N LEU A 111 -17.46 5.46 -13.11
CA LEU A 111 -18.54 4.56 -12.68
C LEU A 111 -18.20 3.11 -13.08
N ARG A 112 -18.05 2.27 -12.05
CA ARG A 112 -18.30 0.81 -12.00
C ARG A 112 -17.81 -0.05 -13.17
N GLY A 113 -16.78 -0.84 -12.88
CA GLY A 113 -16.57 -2.14 -13.49
C GLY A 113 -15.80 -3.05 -12.53
N SER A 114 -16.50 -3.73 -11.62
CA SER A 114 -15.89 -4.75 -10.76
C SER A 114 -15.25 -5.84 -11.62
N PRO A 115 -13.97 -6.19 -11.42
CA PRO A 115 -13.43 -7.39 -12.06
C PRO A 115 -14.08 -8.62 -11.43
N LEU A 116 -14.67 -9.45 -12.28
CA LEU A 116 -15.29 -10.73 -11.94
C LEU A 116 -14.23 -11.65 -11.29
N SER A 117 -14.37 -11.90 -10.00
CA SER A 117 -13.57 -12.89 -9.27
C SER A 117 -13.89 -14.31 -9.77
N PRO A 118 -12.88 -15.17 -9.98
CA PRO A 118 -13.10 -16.58 -10.30
C PRO A 118 -13.76 -17.33 -9.13
N CYS A 119 -14.77 -18.13 -9.47
CA CYS A 119 -15.62 -18.93 -8.60
C CYS A 119 -14.83 -19.93 -7.73
N VAL A 120 -15.02 -19.87 -6.41
CA VAL A 120 -14.59 -20.92 -5.45
C VAL A 120 -15.79 -21.82 -5.13
N PRO A 121 -15.66 -23.17 -5.19
CA PRO A 121 -16.76 -24.08 -4.89
C PRO A 121 -17.11 -24.12 -3.38
N PRO A 122 -18.36 -24.45 -3.02
CA PRO A 122 -18.89 -24.21 -1.67
C PRO A 122 -18.48 -25.28 -0.66
N ARG A 123 -17.89 -24.86 0.46
CA ARG A 123 -17.68 -25.66 1.67
C ARG A 123 -18.91 -25.56 2.57
N LYS A 124 -19.66 -26.66 2.72
CA LYS A 124 -20.81 -26.78 3.64
C LYS A 124 -20.35 -26.62 5.09
N GLN A 125 -21.06 -25.84 5.92
CA GLN A 125 -21.24 -26.01 7.37
C GLN A 125 -22.45 -25.21 7.90
N PRO A 126 -23.04 -25.59 9.05
CA PRO A 126 -24.48 -25.57 9.29
C PRO A 126 -25.02 -24.31 9.99
N ALA A 127 -26.35 -24.22 10.00
CA ALA A 127 -27.18 -23.12 10.47
C ALA A 127 -27.14 -22.86 11.98
N GLN A 128 -27.27 -21.60 12.41
CA GLN A 128 -28.01 -21.20 13.63
C GLN A 128 -28.31 -19.67 13.73
N LYS A 129 -29.60 -19.35 13.56
CA LYS A 129 -30.51 -18.33 14.17
C LYS A 129 -30.00 -17.00 14.81
N SER A 130 -30.39 -15.89 14.16
CA SER A 130 -31.23 -14.73 14.60
C SER A 130 -30.82 -13.67 15.67
N LEU A 131 -30.99 -12.40 15.22
CA LEU A 131 -31.41 -11.12 15.86
C LEU A 131 -30.35 -10.02 16.22
N PRO A 132 -30.70 -8.72 16.06
CA PRO A 132 -29.75 -7.60 15.94
C PRO A 132 -29.52 -6.85 17.27
N ALA A 133 -28.31 -6.33 17.48
CA ALA A 133 -27.98 -5.47 18.62
C ALA A 133 -27.33 -4.15 18.16
N ALA A 134 -27.77 -3.07 18.81
CA ALA A 134 -27.42 -1.66 18.60
C ALA A 134 -25.90 -1.35 18.60
N PRO A 135 -25.45 -0.20 18.04
CA PRO A 135 -24.04 0.09 17.88
C PRO A 135 -23.40 0.41 19.24
N THR A 136 -22.54 -0.48 19.72
CA THR A 136 -21.66 -0.21 20.85
C THR A 136 -20.61 0.81 20.43
N ILE A 137 -20.66 2.02 20.99
CA ILE A 137 -19.58 3.01 20.90
C ILE A 137 -18.31 2.38 21.47
N TRP A 138 -17.39 2.04 20.58
CA TRP A 138 -16.06 1.60 20.95
C TRP A 138 -15.26 2.80 21.46
N ARG A 139 -14.71 2.68 22.68
CA ARG A 139 -13.60 3.53 23.16
C ARG A 139 -12.41 2.62 23.44
N PRO A 140 -11.41 2.57 22.54
CA PRO A 140 -10.18 1.88 22.84
C PRO A 140 -9.35 2.80 23.74
N TRP A 141 -9.44 2.56 25.06
CA TRP A 141 -8.51 2.95 26.13
C TRP A 141 -7.60 4.17 25.89
#